data_AF-A0A0E4FXL2-F1
#
_entry.id   AF-A0A0E4FXL2-F1
#
_cell.length_a   1.000
_cell.length_b   1.000
_cell.length_c   1.000
_cell.angle_alpha   90.00
_cell.angle_beta   90.00
_cell.angle_gamma   90.00
#
_symmetry.space_group_name_H-M   'P 1'
#
loop_
_entity.id
_entity.type
_entity.pdbx_description
1 polymer ?
#
loop_
_entity_poly.entity_id
_entity_poly.type
_entity_poly.pdbx_seq_one_letter_code
_entity_poly.pdbx_strand_id
1 'polypeptide(L)'
;MSVAARAETAPLSDAAIVEAYLTASMIPDPDAAAAYMAPGTVITFTGGREFDHPRGPTGFNAKRYRWVKKKMTDSTSAPAMAKPSL
;
A
#
# COMPACT_ATOMS: atom_id res chain seq x y z
N MET A 1 -11.10 46.26 -0.56
CA MET A 1 -10.59 45.20 0.35
C MET A 1 -11.28 43.91 -0.01
N SER A 2 -10.60 43.00 -0.70
CA SER A 2 -11.18 41.70 -1.11
C SER A 2 -10.59 40.63 -0.20
N VAL A 3 -11.43 40.03 0.65
CA VAL A 3 -11.03 38.87 1.43
C VAL A 3 -11.24 37.67 0.52
N ALA A 4 -10.16 37.19 -0.09
CA ALA A 4 -10.15 35.88 -0.71
C ALA A 4 -10.48 34.87 0.39
N ALA A 5 -11.64 34.22 0.28
CA ALA A 5 -12.04 33.14 1.16
C ALA A 5 -10.98 32.05 1.06
N ARG A 6 -10.16 31.93 2.11
CA ARG A 6 -9.31 30.76 2.31
C ARG A 6 -10.29 29.63 2.57
N ALA A 7 -10.52 28.79 1.55
CA ALA A 7 -11.24 27.55 1.76
C ALA A 7 -10.42 26.73 2.76
N GLU A 8 -10.81 26.77 4.03
CA GLU A 8 -10.31 25.84 5.03
C GLU A 8 -10.79 24.45 4.60
N THR A 9 -9.87 23.69 4.03
CA THR A 9 -10.06 22.24 3.90
C THR A 9 -10.16 21.70 5.32
N ALA A 10 -11.38 21.37 5.75
CA ALA A 10 -11.57 20.63 6.99
C ALA A 10 -10.66 19.39 6.96
N PRO A 11 -10.02 19.04 8.09
CA PRO A 11 -9.20 17.84 8.15
C PRO A 11 -10.05 16.63 7.77
N LEU A 12 -9.48 15.73 6.97
CA LEU A 12 -10.12 14.47 6.60
C LEU A 12 -10.45 13.65 7.85
N SER A 13 -11.52 12.85 7.78
CA SER A 13 -11.77 11.84 8.80
C SER A 13 -10.69 10.75 8.74
N ASP A 14 -10.47 10.07 9.86
CA ASP A 14 -9.52 8.95 9.94
C ASP A 14 -9.79 7.89 8.86
N ALA A 15 -11.07 7.57 8.63
CA ALA A 15 -11.47 6.62 7.59
C ALA A 15 -11.07 7.09 6.18
N ALA A 16 -11.25 8.38 5.88
CA ALA A 16 -10.86 8.95 4.60
C ALA A 16 -9.34 8.98 4.41
N ILE A 17 -8.57 9.20 5.48
CA ILE A 17 -7.10 9.12 5.45
C ILE A 17 -6.65 7.69 5.12
N VAL A 18 -7.23 6.69 5.79
CA VAL A 18 -6.93 5.27 5.56
C VAL A 18 -7.29 4.86 4.14
N GLU A 19 -8.47 5.24 3.65
CA GLU A 19 -8.91 4.94 2.29
C GLU A 19 -7.97 5.55 1.24
N ALA A 20 -7.57 6.81 1.42
CA ALA A 20 -6.66 7.49 0.51
C ALA A 20 -5.26 6.85 0.50
N TYR A 21 -4.73 6.52 1.68
CA TYR A 21 -3.47 5.78 1.82
C TYR A 21 -3.51 4.42 1.10
N LEU A 22 -4.57 3.64 1.30
CA LEU A 22 -4.72 2.32 0.68
C LEU A 22 -4.87 2.43 -0.83
N THR A 23 -5.63 3.42 -1.32
CA THR A 23 -5.82 3.68 -2.75
C THR A 23 -4.48 4.00 -3.43
N ALA A 24 -3.70 4.94 -2.86
CA ALA A 24 -2.37 5.26 -3.37
C ALA A 24 -1.42 4.04 -3.34
N SER A 25 -1.47 3.25 -2.27
CA SER A 25 -0.69 2.01 -2.12
C SER A 25 -1.06 0.95 -3.17
N MET A 26 -2.31 0.89 -3.61
CA MET A 26 -2.79 -0.03 -4.65
C MET A 26 -2.42 0.42 -6.07
N ILE A 27 -2.21 1.72 -6.32
CA ILE A 27 -1.81 2.33 -7.61
C ILE A 27 -0.27 2.35 -7.78
N PRO A 28 0.43 1.42 -7.11
CA PRO A 28 1.83 1.58 -6.66
C PRO A 28 2.39 3.02 -6.66
N ASP A 29 1.70 3.96 -6.01
CA ASP A 29 2.18 5.34 -5.83
C ASP A 29 2.65 5.56 -4.38
N PRO A 30 3.93 5.26 -4.08
CA PRO A 30 4.41 5.31 -2.71
C PRO A 30 4.62 6.75 -2.20
N ASP A 31 4.71 7.74 -3.10
CA ASP A 31 4.92 9.14 -2.71
C ASP A 31 3.58 9.78 -2.34
N ALA A 32 2.52 9.50 -3.11
CA ALA A 32 1.16 9.87 -2.70
C ALA A 32 0.74 9.15 -1.41
N ALA A 33 1.09 7.86 -1.24
CA ALA A 33 0.80 7.14 0.00
C ALA A 33 1.51 7.78 1.21
N ALA A 34 2.76 8.22 1.05
CA ALA A 34 3.52 8.84 2.13
C ALA A 34 2.93 10.17 2.62
N ALA A 35 2.18 10.89 1.78
CA ALA A 35 1.49 12.12 2.17
C ALA A 35 0.43 11.92 3.27
N TYR A 36 -0.04 10.69 3.46
CA TYR A 36 -1.01 10.32 4.50
C TYR A 36 -0.37 9.75 5.77
N MET A 37 0.96 9.71 5.84
CA MET A 37 1.69 9.18 7.00
C MET A 37 2.31 10.31 7.83
N ALA A 38 2.24 10.17 9.16
CA ALA A 38 2.97 11.07 10.05
C ALA A 38 4.49 10.83 9.92
N PRO A 39 5.32 11.88 10.09
CA PRO A 39 6.77 11.72 10.11
C PRO A 39 7.23 10.68 11.13
N GLY A 40 8.12 9.77 10.72
CA GLY A 40 8.64 8.71 11.60
C GLY A 40 7.70 7.50 11.77
N THR A 41 6.58 7.44 11.03
CA THR A 41 5.71 6.25 11.03
C THR A 41 6.46 5.04 10.48
N VAL A 42 6.40 3.92 11.21
CA VAL A 42 6.99 2.64 10.79
C VAL A 42 5.89 1.69 10.28
N ILE A 43 6.12 1.08 9.12
CA ILE A 43 5.27 0.04 8.55
C ILE A 43 5.84 -1.32 8.93
N THR A 44 5.12 -2.06 9.77
CA THR A 44 5.39 -3.48 10.00
C THR A 44 4.70 -4.31 8.92
N PHE A 45 5.50 -4.87 8.02
CA PHE A 45 5.04 -5.67 6.90
C PHE A 45 5.07 -7.17 7.20
N THR A 46 4.46 -7.97 6.31
CA THR A 46 4.39 -9.43 6.46
C THR A 46 5.77 -10.04 6.71
N GLY A 47 5.85 -10.89 7.74
CA GLY A 47 7.09 -11.51 8.18
C GLY A 47 7.94 -10.65 9.11
N GLY A 48 7.35 -9.64 9.76
CA GLY A 48 8.03 -8.80 10.77
C GLY A 48 9.03 -7.82 10.17
N ARG A 49 8.90 -7.48 8.88
CA ARG A 49 9.82 -6.55 8.21
C ARG A 49 9.36 -5.14 8.43
N GLU A 50 10.28 -4.28 8.84
CA GLU A 50 9.97 -2.87 9.05
C GLU A 50 10.39 -2.04 7.84
N PHE A 51 9.56 -1.06 7.49
CA PHE A 51 9.85 -0.05 6.49
C PHE A 51 9.49 1.33 7.06
N ASP A 52 10.34 2.31 6.82
CA ASP A 52 10.13 3.72 7.17
C ASP A 52 9.32 4.49 6.10
N HIS A 53 9.03 3.86 4.97
CA HIS A 53 8.33 4.48 3.85
C HIS A 53 7.52 3.46 3.03
N PRO A 54 6.36 3.86 2.45
CA PRO A 54 5.57 3.03 1.53
C PRO A 54 6.34 2.48 0.31
N ARG A 55 7.50 3.06 -0.04
CA ARG A 55 8.36 2.57 -1.13
C ARG A 55 8.84 1.13 -0.86
N GLY A 56 9.03 0.77 0.41
CA GLY A 56 9.43 -0.58 0.82
C GLY A 56 8.39 -1.65 0.46
N PRO A 57 7.17 -1.60 1.03
CA PRO A 57 6.08 -2.52 0.68
C PRO A 57 5.74 -2.50 -0.82
N THR A 58 5.66 -1.32 -1.45
CA THR A 58 5.36 -1.18 -2.88
C THR A 58 6.39 -1.89 -3.76
N GLY A 59 7.68 -1.69 -3.48
CA GLY A 59 8.76 -2.37 -4.18
C GLY A 59 8.76 -3.89 -3.95
N PHE A 60 8.50 -4.33 -2.73
CA PHE A 60 8.39 -5.75 -2.39
C PHE A 60 7.24 -6.43 -3.14
N ASN A 61 6.07 -5.79 -3.18
CA ASN A 61 4.88 -6.29 -3.87
C ASN A 61 5.06 -6.27 -5.39
N ALA A 62 5.67 -5.23 -5.95
CA ALA A 62 5.94 -5.15 -7.39
C ALA A 62 6.80 -6.33 -7.87
N LYS A 63 7.84 -6.72 -7.12
CA LYS A 63 8.65 -7.91 -7.42
C LYS A 63 7.82 -9.18 -7.41
N ARG A 64 6.97 -9.37 -6.40
CA ARG A 64 6.05 -10.52 -6.32
C ARG A 64 5.08 -10.57 -7.48
N TYR A 65 4.44 -9.45 -7.83
CA TYR A 65 3.48 -9.40 -8.92
C TYR A 65 4.14 -9.64 -10.29
N ARG A 66 5.37 -9.19 -10.52
CA ARG A 66 6.11 -9.52 -11.76
C ARG A 66 6.34 -11.02 -11.90
N TRP A 67 6.73 -11.68 -10.81
CA TRP A 67 6.92 -13.13 -10.78
C TRP A 67 5.60 -13.90 -10.97
N VAL A 68 4.54 -13.48 -10.29
CA VAL A 68 3.19 -14.07 -10.43
C VAL A 68 2.70 -13.93 -11.87
N LYS A 69 2.77 -12.73 -12.46
CA LYS A 69 2.34 -12.49 -13.84
C LYS A 69 3.12 -13.34 -14.86
N LYS A 70 4.44 -13.48 -14.67
CA LYS A 70 5.28 -14.35 -15.51
C LYS A 70 4.88 -15.84 -15.42
N LYS A 71 4.49 -16.33 -14.25
CA LYS A 71 4.00 -17.72 -14.09
C LYS A 71 2.59 -17.93 -14.62
N MET A 72 1.71 -16.93 -14.55
CA MET A 72 0.32 -17.07 -15.00
C MET A 72 0.19 -17.20 -16.52
N THR A 73 1.16 -16.69 -17.29
CA THR A 73 1.26 -16.94 -18.74
C THR A 73 1.74 -18.37 -19.07
N ASP A 74 2.28 -19.08 -18.08
CA ASP A 74 2.78 -20.44 -18.16
C ASP A 74 1.81 -21.34 -17.37
N SER A 75 0.57 -21.42 -17.84
CA SER A 75 -0.56 -22.05 -17.15
C SER A 75 -0.41 -23.57 -17.06
N THR A 76 0.43 -24.05 -16.16
CA THR A 76 0.23 -25.34 -15.49
C THR A 76 0.05 -25.06 -14.01
N SER A 77 -1.20 -25.15 -13.55
CA SER A 77 -1.61 -24.89 -12.16
C SER A 77 -0.77 -25.71 -11.15
N ALA A 78 -0.19 -25.05 -10.15
CA ALA A 78 0.45 -25.72 -9.01
C ALA A 78 -0.61 -26.40 -8.11
N PRO A 79 -0.30 -27.56 -7.49
CA PRO A 79 -1.29 -28.35 -6.77
C PRO A 79 -1.72 -27.66 -5.47
N ALA A 80 -2.99 -27.84 -5.12
CA ALA A 80 -3.58 -27.38 -3.86
C ALA A 80 -2.74 -27.89 -2.68
N MET A 81 -2.23 -26.99 -1.83
CA MET A 81 -1.60 -27.38 -0.58
C MET A 81 -2.66 -27.96 0.34
N ALA A 82 -2.56 -29.26 0.62
CA ALA A 82 -3.37 -29.94 1.62
C ALA A 82 -3.10 -29.32 3.00
N LYS A 83 -4.17 -29.04 3.76
CA LYS A 83 -4.07 -28.64 5.16
C LYS A 83 -3.52 -29.81 5.98
N PRO A 84 -2.62 -29.59 6.95
CA PRO A 84 -2.21 -30.66 7.85
C PRO A 84 -3.38 -31.04 8.75
N SER A 85 -3.70 -32.33 8.78
CA SER A 85 -4.62 -32.93 9.74
C SER A 85 -4.03 -32.86 11.14
N LEU A 86 -4.82 -32.38 12.11
CA LEU A 86 -4.65 -32.68 13.52
C LEU A 86 -4.96 -34.16 13.78
#